data_AF-A0AAF0SXR7-F1
#
_entry.id   AF-A0AAF0SXR7-F1
#
_cell.length_a   1.000
_cell.length_b   1.000
_cell.length_c   1.000
_cell.angle_alpha   90.00
_cell.angle_beta   90.00
_cell.angle_gamma   90.00
#
_symmetry.space_group_name_H-M   'P 1'
#
loop_
_entity.id
_entity.type
_entity.pdbx_description
1 polymer ?
#
loop_
_entity_poly.entity_id
_entity_poly.type
_entity_poly.pdbx_seq_one_letter_code
_entity_poly.pdbx_strand_id
1 'polypeptide(L)'
;MATDEPHPDRDADPAAVPSDAELEALHEVELGLEWIQRAQGCLLEFHHATGHGMDHLARSEELLREAGNDDLADAIRTELLPHGVVDEDRWSYDVLENFQTTLLAETRSLERRVRRELADGKRHVRERRQEREWKRRAEK
;
A
#
# COMPACT_ATOMS: atom_id res chain seq x y z
N MET A 1 30.70 -39.53 -37.41
CA MET A 1 31.41 -38.76 -36.37
C MET A 1 30.62 -37.50 -36.12
N ALA A 2 29.83 -37.50 -35.05
CA ALA A 2 29.19 -36.31 -34.50
C ALA A 2 29.68 -36.25 -33.06
N THR A 3 30.44 -35.22 -32.73
CA THR A 3 30.95 -34.98 -31.39
C THR A 3 29.81 -34.38 -30.56
N ASP A 4 29.36 -35.17 -29.60
CA ASP A 4 28.50 -34.75 -28.50
C ASP A 4 29.36 -33.87 -27.57
N GLU A 5 29.15 -32.55 -27.59
CA GLU A 5 29.78 -31.65 -26.63
C GLU A 5 28.89 -31.56 -25.37
N PRO A 6 29.43 -31.83 -24.17
CA PRO A 6 28.66 -31.73 -22.95
C PRO A 6 28.37 -30.26 -22.67
N HIS A 7 27.08 -29.91 -22.65
CA HIS A 7 26.58 -28.65 -22.13
C HIS A 7 27.03 -28.52 -20.67
N PRO A 8 27.78 -27.47 -20.27
CA PRO A 8 28.08 -27.29 -18.86
C PRO A 8 26.77 -26.99 -18.16
N ASP A 9 26.39 -27.92 -17.31
CA ASP A 9 25.43 -27.73 -16.24
C ASP A 9 25.88 -26.47 -15.51
N ARG A 10 25.09 -25.39 -15.63
CA ARG A 10 25.25 -24.25 -14.73
C ARG A 10 24.77 -24.78 -13.39
N ASP A 11 25.71 -25.35 -12.63
CA ASP A 11 25.61 -25.44 -11.18
C ASP A 11 25.07 -24.10 -10.71
N ALA A 12 23.79 -24.08 -10.38
CA ALA A 12 23.16 -22.97 -9.71
C ALA A 12 23.84 -22.96 -8.34
N ASP A 13 24.84 -22.09 -8.21
CA ASP A 13 25.49 -21.77 -6.94
C ASP A 13 24.38 -21.62 -5.90
N PRO A 14 24.36 -22.43 -4.82
CA PRO A 14 23.31 -22.36 -3.82
C PRO A 14 23.21 -20.90 -3.37
N ALA A 15 22.10 -20.25 -3.73
CA ALA A 15 21.93 -18.81 -3.62
C ALA A 15 22.63 -18.29 -2.36
N ALA A 16 23.72 -17.54 -2.57
CA ALA A 16 24.62 -17.15 -1.49
C ALA A 16 23.79 -16.63 -0.32
N VAL A 17 24.06 -17.15 0.87
CA VAL A 17 23.32 -16.71 2.07
C VAL A 17 23.49 -15.20 2.17
N PRO A 18 22.40 -14.42 2.25
CA PRO A 18 22.50 -12.97 2.24
C PRO A 18 23.31 -12.50 3.44
N SER A 19 24.16 -11.51 3.23
CA SER A 19 24.90 -10.84 4.30
C SER A 19 23.94 -10.19 5.30
N ASP A 20 24.40 -9.94 6.52
CA ASP A 20 23.59 -9.24 7.54
C ASP A 20 23.16 -7.84 7.04
N ALA A 21 24.00 -7.17 6.24
CA ALA A 21 23.67 -5.88 5.64
C ALA A 21 22.55 -5.99 4.59
N GLU A 22 22.56 -7.05 3.76
CA GLU A 22 21.49 -7.32 2.80
C GLU A 22 20.18 -7.71 3.49
N LEU A 23 20.26 -8.48 4.58
CA LEU A 23 19.09 -8.83 5.39
C LEU A 23 18.48 -7.59 6.07
N GLU A 24 19.31 -6.67 6.58
CA GLU A 24 18.85 -5.39 7.13
C GLU A 24 18.20 -4.52 6.04
N ALA A 25 18.84 -4.39 4.87
CA ALA A 25 18.28 -3.63 3.76
C ALA A 25 16.94 -4.20 3.27
N LEU A 26 16.82 -5.53 3.14
CA LEU A 26 15.56 -6.19 2.80
C LEU A 26 14.47 -5.89 3.85
N HIS A 27 14.82 -5.98 5.14
CA HIS A 27 13.90 -5.70 6.23
C HIS A 27 13.39 -4.25 6.20
N GLU A 28 14.28 -3.28 5.99
CA GLU A 28 13.91 -1.87 5.85
C GLU A 28 12.99 -1.61 4.65
N VAL A 29 13.19 -2.32 3.53
CA VAL A 29 12.29 -2.24 2.37
C VAL A 29 10.92 -2.84 2.68
N GLU A 30 10.86 -3.97 3.38
CA GLU A 30 9.61 -4.59 3.83
C GLU A 30 8.84 -3.65 4.80
N LEU A 31 9.54 -3.05 5.77
CA LEU A 31 8.97 -2.06 6.69
C LEU A 31 8.50 -0.79 5.97
N GLY A 32 9.28 -0.29 5.00
CA GLY A 32 8.88 0.85 4.18
C GLY A 32 7.57 0.59 3.44
N LEU A 33 7.41 -0.59 2.83
CA LEU A 33 6.16 -0.99 2.20
C LEU A 33 5.00 -1.04 3.21
N GLU A 34 5.23 -1.57 4.42
CA GLU A 34 4.21 -1.62 5.47
C GLU A 34 3.70 -0.21 5.84
N TRP A 35 4.60 0.76 6.00
CA TRP A 35 4.22 2.14 6.29
C TRP A 35 3.45 2.80 5.15
N ILE A 36 3.81 2.53 3.89
CA ILE A 36 3.06 3.03 2.73
C ILE A 36 1.67 2.38 2.64
N GLN A 37 1.55 1.08 2.98
CA GLN A 37 0.25 0.42 3.09
C GLN A 37 -0.60 1.00 4.23
N ARG A 38 0.03 1.37 5.35
CA ARG A 38 -0.64 2.06 6.47
C ARG A 38 -1.15 3.44 6.05
N ALA A 39 -0.36 4.19 5.29
CA ALA A 39 -0.78 5.49 4.73
C ALA A 39 -1.99 5.34 3.79
N GLN A 40 -2.04 4.30 2.95
CA GLN A 40 -3.23 3.98 2.16
C GLN A 40 -4.46 3.75 3.04
N GLY A 41 -4.29 3.07 4.19
CA GLY A 41 -5.36 2.88 5.17
C GLY A 41 -5.95 4.21 5.65
N CYS A 42 -5.09 5.19 5.94
CA CYS A 42 -5.54 6.54 6.32
C CYS A 42 -6.30 7.25 5.19
N LEU A 43 -5.90 7.04 3.92
CA LEU A 43 -6.62 7.62 2.77
C LEU A 43 -7.99 6.97 2.55
N LEU A 44 -8.12 5.66 2.81
CA LEU A 44 -9.42 4.98 2.82
C LEU A 44 -10.34 5.53 3.92
N GLU A 45 -9.81 5.71 5.12
CA GLU A 45 -10.56 6.30 6.24
C GLU A 45 -10.99 7.72 5.92
N PHE A 46 -10.08 8.54 5.37
CA PHE A 46 -10.39 9.88 4.87
C PHE A 46 -11.52 9.86 3.83
N HIS A 47 -11.42 9.00 2.81
CA HIS A 47 -12.45 8.88 1.77
C HIS A 47 -13.83 8.54 2.36
N HIS A 48 -13.91 7.55 3.24
CA HIS A 48 -15.17 7.16 3.88
C HIS A 48 -15.73 8.26 4.79
N ALA A 49 -14.87 8.91 5.58
CA ALA A 49 -15.29 10.00 6.46
C ALA A 49 -15.82 11.19 5.66
N THR A 50 -15.17 11.57 4.56
CA THR A 50 -15.66 12.60 3.65
C THR A 50 -17.00 12.21 3.05
N GLY A 51 -17.13 10.98 2.51
CA GLY A 51 -18.39 10.51 1.93
C GLY A 51 -19.54 10.56 2.93
N HIS A 52 -19.30 10.10 4.16
CA HIS A 52 -20.31 10.18 5.22
C HIS A 52 -20.70 11.62 5.56
N GLY A 53 -19.74 12.56 5.60
CA GLY A 53 -20.02 13.98 5.76
C GLY A 53 -20.90 14.55 4.63
N MET A 54 -20.60 14.17 3.39
CA MET A 54 -21.40 14.57 2.21
C MET A 54 -22.82 14.02 2.26
N ASP A 55 -23.03 12.80 2.75
CA ASP A 55 -24.38 12.23 2.93
C ASP A 55 -25.23 13.06 3.90
N HIS A 56 -24.64 13.53 5.01
CA HIS A 56 -25.32 14.42 5.96
C HIS A 56 -25.64 15.78 5.34
N LEU A 57 -24.74 16.34 4.53
CA LEU A 57 -25.00 17.58 3.81
C LEU A 57 -26.14 17.42 2.81
N ALA A 58 -26.16 16.35 2.03
CA ALA A 58 -27.24 16.05 1.10
C ALA A 58 -28.59 15.90 1.84
N ARG A 59 -28.60 15.21 2.98
CA ARG A 59 -29.81 15.13 3.82
C ARG A 59 -30.22 16.49 4.40
N SER A 60 -29.25 17.31 4.78
CA SER A 60 -29.49 18.66 5.29
C SER A 60 -30.09 19.55 4.20
N GLU A 61 -29.65 19.43 2.95
CA GLU A 61 -30.24 20.13 1.81
C GLU A 61 -31.75 19.87 1.72
N GLU A 62 -32.15 18.60 1.72
CA GLU A 62 -33.56 18.19 1.64
C GLU A 62 -34.38 18.78 2.80
N LEU A 63 -33.87 18.67 4.03
CA LEU A 63 -34.54 19.15 5.24
C LEU A 63 -34.68 20.69 5.25
N LEU A 64 -33.65 21.41 4.81
CA LEU A 64 -33.69 22.87 4.71
C LEU A 64 -34.74 23.32 3.69
N ARG A 65 -34.84 22.61 2.56
CA ARG A 65 -35.84 22.87 1.53
C ARG A 65 -37.26 22.60 2.03
N GLU A 66 -37.49 21.49 2.72
CA GLU A 66 -38.78 21.18 3.37
C GLU A 66 -39.17 22.24 4.42
N ALA A 67 -38.19 22.81 5.12
CA ALA A 67 -38.40 23.87 6.09
C ALA A 67 -38.53 25.28 5.48
N GLY A 68 -38.45 25.43 4.15
CA GLY A 68 -38.58 26.71 3.44
C GLY A 68 -37.32 27.58 3.45
N ASN A 69 -36.14 27.01 3.72
CA ASN A 69 -34.85 27.70 3.69
C ASN A 69 -34.12 27.45 2.36
N ASP A 70 -34.73 27.88 1.26
CA ASP A 70 -34.25 27.57 -0.11
C ASP A 70 -32.82 28.07 -0.37
N ASP A 71 -32.47 29.28 0.07
CA ASP A 71 -31.13 29.85 -0.15
C ASP A 71 -30.01 29.00 0.50
N LEU A 72 -30.26 28.45 1.69
CA LEU A 72 -29.31 27.59 2.39
C LEU A 72 -29.23 26.20 1.75
N ALA A 73 -30.37 25.65 1.30
CA ALA A 73 -30.39 24.40 0.56
C ALA A 73 -29.61 24.55 -0.77
N ASP A 74 -29.82 25.65 -1.49
CA ASP A 74 -29.11 25.92 -2.74
C ASP A 74 -27.60 26.07 -2.51
N ALA A 75 -27.16 26.77 -1.46
CA ALA A 75 -25.74 26.86 -1.12
C ALA A 75 -25.10 25.47 -0.92
N ILE A 76 -25.76 24.56 -0.17
CA ILE A 76 -25.26 23.19 -0.01
C ILE A 76 -25.17 22.48 -1.37
N ARG A 77 -26.24 22.56 -2.16
CA ARG A 77 -26.36 21.87 -3.45
C ARG A 77 -25.32 22.34 -4.48
N THR A 78 -25.09 23.65 -4.56
CA THR A 78 -24.27 24.23 -5.63
C THR A 78 -22.83 24.48 -5.22
N GLU A 79 -22.55 24.67 -3.92
CA GLU A 79 -21.22 25.04 -3.45
C GLU A 79 -20.51 23.90 -2.72
N LEU A 80 -21.22 23.11 -1.90
CA LEU A 80 -20.57 22.10 -1.06
C LEU A 80 -20.60 20.69 -1.66
N LEU A 81 -21.75 20.19 -2.09
CA LEU A 81 -21.88 18.83 -2.63
C LEU A 81 -21.00 18.55 -3.87
N PRO A 82 -20.83 19.48 -4.83
CA PRO A 82 -19.93 19.25 -5.97
C PRO A 82 -18.46 19.53 -5.65
N HIS A 83 -18.13 20.00 -4.44
CA HIS A 83 -16.78 20.45 -4.11
C HIS A 83 -15.81 19.27 -3.93
N GLY A 84 -14.65 19.34 -4.58
CA GLY A 84 -13.56 18.38 -4.37
C GLY A 84 -12.86 18.56 -3.02
N VAL A 85 -11.88 17.70 -2.71
CA VAL A 85 -11.16 17.75 -1.41
C VAL A 85 -9.75 18.31 -1.50
N VAL A 86 -9.22 18.44 -2.71
CA VAL A 86 -7.90 19.00 -3.01
C VAL A 86 -7.96 19.78 -4.32
N ASP A 87 -6.88 20.48 -4.68
CA ASP A 87 -6.76 21.26 -5.92
C ASP A 87 -7.30 20.51 -7.15
N GLU A 88 -7.85 21.29 -8.09
CA GLU A 88 -8.50 20.82 -9.33
C GLU A 88 -9.81 20.05 -9.10
N ASP A 89 -10.51 20.31 -7.99
CA ASP A 89 -11.79 19.67 -7.62
C ASP A 89 -11.75 18.13 -7.60
N ARG A 90 -10.57 17.55 -7.36
CA ARG A 90 -10.41 16.10 -7.26
C ARG A 90 -11.17 15.57 -6.06
N TRP A 91 -11.82 14.42 -6.25
CA TRP A 91 -12.58 13.77 -5.21
C TRP A 91 -11.68 12.93 -4.31
N SER A 92 -12.16 12.60 -3.12
CA SER A 92 -11.37 11.82 -2.16
C SER A 92 -11.00 10.42 -2.69
N TYR A 93 -11.83 9.84 -3.57
CA TYR A 93 -11.49 8.59 -4.25
C TYR A 93 -10.37 8.78 -5.29
N ASP A 94 -10.32 9.90 -6.02
CA ASP A 94 -9.24 10.18 -6.97
C ASP A 94 -7.88 10.26 -6.26
N VAL A 95 -7.85 10.88 -5.08
CA VAL A 95 -6.63 10.96 -4.25
C VAL A 95 -6.17 9.56 -3.82
N LEU A 96 -7.11 8.73 -3.37
CA LEU A 96 -6.84 7.34 -2.98
C LEU A 96 -6.35 6.51 -4.16
N GLU A 97 -7.05 6.55 -5.29
CA GLU A 97 -6.70 5.78 -6.48
C GLU A 97 -5.33 6.18 -7.02
N ASN A 98 -5.06 7.49 -7.13
CA ASN A 98 -3.76 7.97 -7.55
C ASN A 98 -2.64 7.49 -6.61
N PHE A 99 -2.85 7.50 -5.29
CA PHE A 99 -1.87 6.94 -4.34
C PHE A 99 -1.64 5.44 -4.55
N GLN A 100 -2.71 4.69 -4.82
CA GLN A 100 -2.67 3.25 -5.07
C GLN A 100 -1.93 2.88 -6.35
N THR A 101 -2.16 3.63 -7.44
CA THR A 101 -1.60 3.35 -8.76
C THR A 101 -0.19 3.90 -8.94
N THR A 102 0.24 4.85 -8.11
CA THR A 102 1.58 5.44 -8.14
C THR A 102 2.45 4.87 -7.01
N LEU A 103 2.64 5.64 -5.93
CA LEU A 103 3.59 5.34 -4.86
C LEU A 103 3.45 3.92 -4.31
N LEU A 104 2.24 3.47 -3.99
CA LEU A 104 2.04 2.13 -3.44
C LEU A 104 2.39 1.03 -4.46
N ALA A 105 2.00 1.18 -5.72
CA ALA A 105 2.31 0.21 -6.77
C ALA A 105 3.82 0.13 -7.06
N GLU A 106 4.50 1.28 -7.05
CA GLU A 106 5.94 1.38 -7.23
C GLU A 106 6.70 0.77 -6.05
N THR A 107 6.33 1.11 -4.80
CA THR A 107 6.94 0.51 -3.60
C THR A 107 6.74 -1.00 -3.56
N ARG A 108 5.55 -1.51 -3.90
CA ARG A 108 5.29 -2.96 -4.02
C ARG A 108 6.17 -3.61 -5.09
N SER A 109 6.41 -2.93 -6.20
CA SER A 109 7.24 -3.46 -7.28
C SER A 109 8.72 -3.51 -6.88
N LEU A 110 9.19 -2.48 -6.18
CA LEU A 110 10.54 -2.44 -5.62
C LEU A 110 10.75 -3.55 -4.57
N GLU A 111 9.85 -3.68 -3.58
CA GLU A 111 9.93 -4.74 -2.56
C GLU A 111 10.02 -6.12 -3.21
N ARG A 112 9.14 -6.42 -4.18
CA ARG A 112 9.15 -7.71 -4.88
C ARG A 112 10.47 -7.97 -5.61
N ARG A 113 11.11 -6.92 -6.12
CA ARG A 113 12.40 -7.04 -6.80
C ARG A 113 13.50 -7.33 -5.77
N VAL A 114 13.62 -6.50 -4.74
CA VAL A 114 14.62 -6.65 -3.67
C VAL A 114 14.52 -8.02 -3.01
N ARG A 115 13.30 -8.47 -2.67
CA ARG A 115 13.09 -9.80 -2.08
C ARG A 115 13.44 -10.96 -3.01
N ARG A 116 13.22 -10.82 -4.33
CA ARG A 116 13.63 -11.84 -5.29
C ARG A 116 15.15 -11.92 -5.41
N GLU A 117 15.81 -10.77 -5.50
CA GLU A 117 17.27 -10.69 -5.64
C GLU A 117 18.01 -11.13 -4.36
N LEU A 118 17.53 -10.72 -3.17
CA LEU A 118 18.22 -10.95 -1.91
C LEU A 118 17.74 -12.16 -1.11
N ALA A 119 16.55 -12.70 -1.37
CA ALA A 119 15.97 -13.74 -0.52
C ALA A 119 15.25 -14.85 -1.29
N ASP A 120 15.48 -14.95 -2.59
CA ASP A 120 14.83 -15.96 -3.45
C ASP A 120 13.28 -15.92 -3.28
N GLY A 121 12.74 -14.72 -3.15
CA GLY A 121 11.30 -14.50 -2.97
C GLY A 121 10.78 -14.81 -1.56
N LYS A 122 11.60 -15.22 -0.60
CA LYS A 122 11.15 -15.51 0.78
C LYS A 122 10.90 -14.22 1.55
N ARG A 123 9.68 -14.06 2.09
CA ARG A 123 9.31 -12.93 2.97
C ARG A 123 9.82 -13.12 4.40
N HIS A 124 10.00 -12.06 5.17
CA HIS A 124 10.22 -12.15 6.63
C HIS A 124 11.41 -13.05 7.03
N VAL A 125 12.52 -12.96 6.30
CA VAL A 125 13.68 -13.83 6.53
C VAL A 125 14.26 -13.62 7.93
N ARG A 126 14.33 -12.35 8.37
CA ARG A 126 14.84 -11.92 9.68
C ARG A 126 13.95 -12.41 10.82
N GLU A 127 12.64 -12.18 10.73
CA GLU A 127 11.65 -12.56 11.74
C GLU A 127 11.60 -14.07 11.88
N ARG A 128 11.63 -14.82 10.77
CA ARG A 128 11.70 -16.30 10.84
C ARG A 128 13.00 -16.79 11.48
N ARG A 129 14.13 -16.09 11.32
CA ARG A 129 15.39 -16.43 12.02
C ARG A 129 15.26 -16.18 13.53
N GLN A 130 14.67 -15.07 13.91
CA GLN A 130 14.38 -14.72 15.30
C GLN A 130 13.41 -15.73 15.95
N GLU A 131 12.33 -16.08 15.24
CA GLU A 131 11.36 -17.09 15.68
C GLU A 131 12.03 -18.46 15.94
N ARG A 132 12.89 -18.93 15.02
CA ARG A 132 13.66 -20.17 15.19
C ARG A 132 14.56 -20.12 16.44
N GLU A 133 15.14 -18.97 16.73
CA GLU A 133 15.97 -18.80 17.92
C GLU A 133 15.15 -18.85 19.22
N TRP A 134 14.00 -18.16 19.27
CA TRP A 134 13.10 -18.25 20.42
C TRP A 134 12.64 -19.69 20.67
N LYS A 135 12.27 -20.42 19.61
CA LYS A 135 11.90 -21.84 19.71
C LYS A 135 13.02 -22.71 20.27
N ARG A 136 14.25 -22.57 19.74
CA ARG A 136 15.43 -23.29 20.23
C ARG A 136 15.74 -23.01 21.70
N ARG A 137 15.47 -21.79 22.20
CA ARG A 137 15.67 -21.44 23.61
C ARG A 137 14.62 -22.07 24.52
N ALA A 138 13.39 -22.26 24.03
CA ALA A 138 12.30 -22.85 24.81
C ALA A 138 12.41 -24.37 24.96
N GLU A 139 13.14 -25.04 24.07
CA GLU A 139 13.41 -26.50 24.10
C GLU A 139 14.58 -26.90 25.03
N LYS A 140 15.26 -25.91 25.64
CA LYS A 140 16.36 -26.12 26.60
C LYS A 140 15.88 -25.94 28.03
#